data_AF-A0A7D5R7Y6-F1
#
_entry.id   AF-A0A7D5R7Y6-F1
#
_cell.length_a   1.000
_cell.length_b   1.000
_cell.length_c   1.000
_cell.angle_alpha   90.00
_cell.angle_beta   90.00
_cell.angle_gamma   90.00
#
_symmetry.space_group_name_H-M   'P 1'
#
loop_
_entity.id
_entity.type
_entity.pdbx_description
1 polymer ?
#
loop_
_entity_poly.entity_id
_entity_poly.type
_entity_poly.pdbx_seq_one_letter_code
_entity_poly.pdbx_strand_id
1 'polypeptide(L)'
;MTQWWDNYRKFFTNLADAETTRRYYSSKEFTATGVSKVFSHPQMVADNRFFDMFNVWYRYDSKPLKESLEKFAKFPIATSREDNQPRLLLVATDVGEGMPVVFDSYEKEDGGRHSGYGKLIVDENNKKNSIIGFEHVIRYDDGITADQVIASASVPVNYDYVKMDAERYDSNTKRYEKEERFFWDGGILINTPLMQVIIAQRQYWYYGKGVKGILPKLDVVQINLNPARVNTVPFDYDGVKNRVSDIVFADRTKNDETILLFLQSFQEMTKKLINMSIEQGIKQEVIDKMLDAPLPMQHRFVGAMATKYRDFVEGELNIGEIIRIEREHDDYAVSNKVFDFTSNTIKRLIQNGYDDMFDYLKTRFSSEYLKKIGMLTTI
;
A
#
# COMPACT_ATOMS: atom_id res chain seq x y z
N MET A 1 -15.26 -1.52 35.60
CA MET A 1 -13.79 -1.66 35.70
C MET A 1 -13.10 -0.31 35.95
N THR A 2 -13.46 0.75 35.23
CA THR A 2 -12.84 2.09 35.31
C THR A 2 -12.87 2.73 36.72
N GLN A 3 -14.02 2.77 37.40
CA GLN A 3 -14.14 3.39 38.75
C GLN A 3 -13.25 2.74 39.83
N TRP A 4 -12.99 1.44 39.73
CA TRP A 4 -12.14 0.73 40.70
C TRP A 4 -10.67 1.08 40.47
N TRP A 5 -10.24 1.15 39.21
CA TRP A 5 -8.87 1.51 38.84
C TRP A 5 -8.50 2.94 39.25
N ASP A 6 -9.40 3.89 39.04
CA ASP A 6 -9.17 5.29 39.44
C ASP A 6 -9.01 5.46 40.96
N ASN A 7 -9.61 4.56 41.77
CA ASN A 7 -9.38 4.54 43.21
C ASN A 7 -7.98 4.02 43.57
N TYR A 8 -7.41 3.07 42.83
CA TYR A 8 -6.02 2.61 43.04
C TYR A 8 -4.99 3.69 42.67
N ARG A 9 -5.27 4.52 41.66
CA ARG A 9 -4.41 5.65 41.28
C ARG A 9 -4.21 6.68 42.39
N LYS A 10 -5.14 6.75 43.37
CA LYS A 10 -4.97 7.60 44.57
C LYS A 10 -3.81 7.16 45.46
N PHE A 11 -3.42 5.89 45.39
CA PHE A 11 -2.34 5.31 46.19
C PHE A 11 -1.05 5.10 45.41
N PHE A 12 -1.12 5.04 44.07
CA PHE A 12 0.03 4.81 43.19
C PHE A 12 0.02 5.83 42.03
N THR A 13 0.88 6.84 42.12
CA THR A 13 0.92 7.98 41.19
C THR A 13 1.39 7.64 39.78
N ASN A 14 2.06 6.49 39.60
CA ASN A 14 2.65 6.08 38.32
C ASN A 14 1.75 5.11 37.52
N LEU A 15 0.50 4.91 37.96
CA LEU A 15 -0.45 4.05 37.24
C LEU A 15 -1.09 4.80 36.07
N ALA A 16 -1.22 4.09 34.95
CA ALA A 16 -1.96 4.52 33.78
C ALA A 16 -3.42 4.89 34.14
N ASP A 17 -4.04 5.77 33.36
CA ASP A 17 -5.46 6.09 33.54
C ASP A 17 -6.36 4.90 33.20
N ALA A 18 -7.65 5.02 33.54
CA ALA A 18 -8.61 3.96 33.37
C ALA A 18 -8.85 3.55 31.90
N GLU A 19 -8.74 4.49 30.95
CA GLU A 19 -8.95 4.20 29.53
C GLU A 19 -7.72 3.49 28.93
N THR A 20 -6.52 4.01 29.18
CA THR A 20 -5.25 3.35 28.82
C THR A 20 -5.20 1.93 29.38
N THR A 21 -5.60 1.77 30.64
CA THR A 21 -5.65 0.46 31.31
C THR A 21 -6.67 -0.47 30.67
N ARG A 22 -7.87 0.04 30.34
CA ARG A 22 -8.89 -0.73 29.64
C ARG A 22 -8.36 -1.23 28.30
N ARG A 23 -7.73 -0.36 27.50
CA ARG A 23 -7.14 -0.77 26.21
C ARG A 23 -6.07 -1.82 26.40
N TYR A 24 -5.17 -1.62 27.35
CA TYR A 24 -4.09 -2.57 27.65
C TYR A 24 -4.61 -3.99 27.93
N TYR A 25 -5.59 -4.12 28.84
CA TYR A 25 -6.15 -5.42 29.18
C TYR A 25 -7.08 -5.98 28.09
N SER A 26 -7.84 -5.12 27.39
CA SER A 26 -8.69 -5.56 26.27
C SER A 26 -7.85 -6.13 25.12
N SER A 27 -6.77 -5.45 24.74
CA SER A 27 -5.82 -5.95 23.74
C SER A 27 -5.28 -7.32 24.14
N LYS A 28 -4.89 -7.51 25.41
CA LYS A 28 -4.40 -8.82 25.89
C LYS A 28 -5.48 -9.91 25.84
N GLU A 29 -6.70 -9.59 26.23
CA GLU A 29 -7.84 -10.50 26.15
C GLU A 29 -8.07 -10.96 24.71
N PHE A 30 -8.14 -10.03 23.76
CA PHE A 30 -8.33 -10.34 22.34
C PHE A 30 -7.16 -11.10 21.73
N THR A 31 -5.92 -10.76 22.07
CA THR A 31 -4.73 -11.55 21.70
C THR A 31 -4.83 -12.99 22.23
N ALA A 32 -5.33 -13.20 23.46
CA ALA A 32 -5.41 -14.54 24.05
C ALA A 32 -6.61 -15.37 23.55
N THR A 33 -7.73 -14.71 23.25
CA THR A 33 -9.01 -15.39 22.97
C THR A 33 -9.43 -15.36 21.51
N GLY A 34 -8.80 -14.50 20.70
CA GLY A 34 -9.26 -14.19 19.35
C GLY A 34 -10.34 -13.11 19.33
N VAL A 35 -10.75 -12.72 18.13
CA VAL A 35 -11.85 -11.78 17.91
C VAL A 35 -12.80 -12.40 16.90
N SER A 36 -14.04 -12.66 17.34
CA SER A 36 -15.09 -13.18 16.47
C SER A 36 -15.17 -12.35 15.18
N LYS A 37 -15.18 -13.03 14.03
CA LYS A 37 -15.21 -12.45 12.66
C LYS A 37 -13.93 -11.76 12.18
N VAL A 38 -12.85 -11.79 12.96
CA VAL A 38 -11.56 -11.22 12.55
C VAL A 38 -10.48 -12.30 12.57
N PHE A 39 -10.20 -12.89 13.73
CA PHE A 39 -9.18 -13.92 13.85
C PHE A 39 -9.49 -14.90 14.98
N SER A 40 -9.02 -16.14 14.84
CA SER A 40 -9.22 -17.20 15.85
C SER A 40 -8.47 -16.91 17.14
N HIS A 41 -8.68 -17.72 18.20
CA HIS A 41 -7.69 -17.78 19.28
C HIS A 41 -6.34 -18.29 18.72
N PRO A 42 -5.20 -17.95 19.35
CA PRO A 42 -3.90 -18.38 18.87
C PRO A 42 -3.66 -19.86 19.14
N GLN A 43 -3.23 -20.61 18.13
CA GLN A 43 -2.66 -21.94 18.26
C GLN A 43 -1.20 -21.83 18.68
N MET A 44 -0.81 -22.60 19.70
CA MET A 44 0.59 -22.71 20.11
C MET A 44 1.28 -23.81 19.30
N VAL A 45 2.31 -23.44 18.56
CA VAL A 45 3.11 -24.36 17.75
C VAL A 45 4.53 -24.33 18.30
N ALA A 46 5.06 -25.50 18.66
CA ALA A 46 6.46 -25.62 19.09
C ALA A 46 7.37 -25.47 17.86
N ASP A 47 8.29 -24.50 17.89
CA ASP A 47 9.35 -24.40 16.88
C ASP A 47 10.57 -25.20 17.33
N ASN A 48 10.58 -26.45 16.86
CA ASN A 48 11.59 -27.43 17.21
C ASN A 48 12.91 -27.27 16.42
N ARG A 49 13.03 -26.26 15.54
CA ARG A 49 14.24 -26.08 14.70
C ARG A 49 15.52 -25.97 15.53
N PHE A 50 15.42 -25.36 16.72
CA PHE A 50 16.56 -25.13 17.62
C PHE A 50 16.55 -26.02 18.85
N PHE A 51 15.63 -26.99 18.94
CA PHE A 51 15.46 -27.85 20.11
C PHE A 51 15.28 -27.06 21.43
N ASP A 52 14.60 -25.91 21.35
CA ASP A 52 14.27 -25.05 22.49
C ASP A 52 12.79 -25.20 22.85
N MET A 53 12.51 -25.72 24.05
CA MET A 53 11.15 -25.92 24.55
C MET A 53 10.41 -24.61 24.86
N PHE A 54 11.12 -23.48 24.94
CA PHE A 54 10.54 -22.16 25.14
C PHE A 54 10.31 -21.40 23.83
N ASN A 55 10.76 -21.94 22.70
CA ASN A 55 10.52 -21.37 21.39
C ASN A 55 9.11 -21.72 20.89
N VAL A 56 8.12 -21.02 21.45
CA VAL A 56 6.71 -21.22 21.14
C VAL A 56 6.24 -20.15 20.18
N TRP A 57 5.61 -20.60 19.10
CA TRP A 57 5.03 -19.75 18.08
C TRP A 57 3.51 -19.65 18.24
N TYR A 58 2.98 -18.42 18.30
CA TYR A 58 1.54 -18.16 18.44
C TYR A 58 0.93 -17.79 17.08
N ARG A 59 0.07 -18.67 16.55
CA ARG A 59 -0.52 -18.58 15.21
C ARG A 59 -2.01 -18.30 15.26
N TYR A 60 -2.46 -17.28 14.54
CA TYR A 60 -3.88 -16.97 14.34
C TYR A 60 -4.33 -17.39 12.94
N ASP A 61 -5.60 -17.78 12.83
CA ASP A 61 -6.25 -18.04 11.55
C ASP A 61 -7.04 -16.81 11.09
N SER A 62 -6.81 -16.38 9.84
CA SER A 62 -7.50 -15.25 9.18
C SER A 62 -8.80 -15.66 8.47
N LYS A 63 -9.16 -16.95 8.48
CA LYS A 63 -10.42 -17.46 7.91
C LYS A 63 -11.66 -16.72 8.41
N PRO A 64 -11.82 -16.36 9.70
CA PRO A 64 -12.98 -15.59 10.14
C PRO A 64 -13.10 -14.21 9.47
N LEU A 65 -11.98 -13.56 9.19
CA LEU A 65 -11.94 -12.30 8.43
C LEU A 65 -12.33 -12.56 6.97
N LYS A 66 -11.78 -13.60 6.33
CA LYS A 66 -12.12 -13.96 4.95
C LYS A 66 -13.63 -14.21 4.78
N GLU A 67 -14.21 -15.04 5.64
CA GLU A 67 -15.66 -15.33 5.62
C GLU A 67 -16.49 -14.06 5.85
N SER A 68 -16.02 -13.15 6.70
CA SER A 68 -16.68 -11.87 6.93
C SER A 68 -16.61 -10.96 5.70
N LEU A 69 -15.45 -10.90 5.04
CA LEU A 69 -15.29 -10.15 3.78
C LEU A 69 -16.23 -10.70 2.70
N GLU A 70 -16.25 -12.02 2.49
CA GLU A 70 -17.11 -12.68 1.50
C GLU A 70 -18.60 -12.50 1.79
N LYS A 71 -18.97 -12.30 3.05
CA LYS A 71 -20.35 -12.01 3.45
C LYS A 71 -20.79 -10.58 3.12
N PHE A 72 -19.89 -9.60 3.26
CA PHE A 72 -20.25 -8.18 3.18
C PHE A 72 -19.83 -7.50 1.86
N ALA A 73 -18.87 -8.06 1.14
CA ALA A 73 -18.39 -7.57 -0.15
C ALA A 73 -18.67 -8.57 -1.26
N LYS A 74 -18.91 -8.07 -2.48
CA LYS A 74 -19.07 -8.90 -3.67
C LYS A 74 -17.70 -9.19 -4.27
N PHE A 75 -17.27 -10.44 -4.18
CA PHE A 75 -16.08 -10.95 -4.86
C PHE A 75 -16.46 -11.78 -6.10
N PRO A 76 -15.57 -11.85 -7.11
CA PRO A 76 -14.35 -11.06 -7.28
C PRO A 76 -14.64 -9.57 -7.60
N ILE A 77 -13.71 -8.69 -7.21
CA ILE A 77 -13.79 -7.24 -7.45
C ILE A 77 -13.07 -6.92 -8.76
N ALA A 78 -13.87 -6.63 -9.77
CA ALA A 78 -13.46 -6.17 -11.09
C ALA A 78 -14.14 -4.82 -11.33
N THR A 79 -13.35 -3.79 -11.64
CA THR A 79 -13.90 -2.46 -11.92
C THR A 79 -13.34 -1.88 -13.20
N SER A 80 -14.03 -0.88 -13.75
CA SER A 80 -13.62 -0.18 -14.97
C SER A 80 -13.87 1.33 -14.84
N ARG A 81 -13.09 2.09 -15.59
CA ARG A 81 -13.32 3.54 -15.69
C ARG A 81 -14.55 3.83 -16.54
N GLU A 82 -14.78 3.03 -17.56
CA GLU A 82 -15.87 3.13 -18.52
C GLU A 82 -17.24 3.04 -17.83
N ASP A 83 -17.34 2.22 -16.78
CA ASP A 83 -18.54 2.10 -15.94
C ASP A 83 -18.58 3.10 -14.79
N ASN A 84 -17.67 4.08 -14.77
CA ASN A 84 -17.51 5.08 -13.71
C ASN A 84 -17.34 4.47 -12.31
N GLN A 85 -16.60 3.35 -12.22
CA GLN A 85 -16.33 2.66 -10.97
C GLN A 85 -14.96 3.04 -10.39
N PRO A 86 -14.80 3.05 -9.06
CA PRO A 86 -13.51 3.32 -8.46
C PRO A 86 -12.51 2.19 -8.75
N ARG A 87 -11.25 2.57 -8.96
CA ARG A 87 -10.12 1.63 -9.05
C ARG A 87 -9.65 1.26 -7.65
N LEU A 88 -9.70 -0.03 -7.33
CA LEU A 88 -9.05 -0.62 -6.17
C LEU A 88 -7.65 -1.13 -6.56
N LEU A 89 -6.65 -0.75 -5.77
CA LEU A 89 -5.30 -1.32 -5.77
C LEU A 89 -5.03 -1.92 -4.39
N LEU A 90 -4.54 -3.16 -4.34
CA LEU A 90 -4.10 -3.81 -3.11
C LEU A 90 -2.61 -4.14 -3.23
N VAL A 91 -1.88 -4.03 -2.12
CA VAL A 91 -0.45 -4.30 -2.11
C VAL A 91 -0.17 -5.42 -1.11
N ALA A 92 0.49 -6.47 -1.57
CA ALA A 92 1.01 -7.54 -0.73
C ALA A 92 2.53 -7.61 -0.89
N THR A 93 3.18 -8.37 -0.01
CA THR A 93 4.60 -8.67 -0.08
C THR A 93 4.77 -10.12 -0.49
N ASP A 94 5.43 -10.39 -1.61
CA ASP A 94 5.92 -11.74 -1.92
C ASP A 94 7.08 -12.07 -0.97
N VAL A 95 6.94 -13.16 -0.22
CA VAL A 95 7.90 -13.56 0.82
C VAL A 95 9.19 -14.09 0.21
N GLY A 96 9.11 -14.80 -0.91
CA GLY A 96 10.27 -15.40 -1.57
C GLY A 96 11.16 -14.35 -2.22
N GLU A 97 10.55 -13.34 -2.84
CA GLU A 97 11.27 -12.26 -3.52
C GLU A 97 11.58 -11.06 -2.63
N GLY A 98 10.87 -10.89 -1.51
CA GLY A 98 10.95 -9.67 -0.70
C GLY A 98 10.50 -8.43 -1.47
N MET A 99 9.48 -8.57 -2.32
CA MET A 99 9.03 -7.54 -3.25
C MET A 99 7.54 -7.21 -3.10
N PRO A 100 7.14 -5.95 -3.36
CA PRO A 100 5.72 -5.60 -3.40
C PRO A 100 5.06 -6.19 -4.66
N VAL A 101 3.84 -6.68 -4.49
CA VAL A 101 2.95 -7.14 -5.56
C VAL A 101 1.67 -6.33 -5.50
N VAL A 102 1.28 -5.74 -6.62
CA VAL A 102 0.11 -4.87 -6.71
C VAL A 102 -1.00 -5.59 -7.45
N PHE A 103 -2.11 -5.87 -6.77
CA PHE A 103 -3.34 -6.36 -7.36
C PHE A 103 -4.21 -5.19 -7.77
N ASP A 104 -4.66 -5.20 -9.01
CA ASP A 104 -5.34 -4.09 -9.68
C ASP A 104 -6.68 -4.54 -10.23
N SER A 105 -7.74 -3.85 -9.80
CA SER A 105 -9.13 -4.15 -10.20
C SER A 105 -9.44 -3.77 -11.65
N TYR A 106 -8.63 -2.90 -12.27
CA TYR A 106 -8.79 -2.53 -13.68
C TYR A 106 -8.16 -3.56 -14.62
N GLU A 107 -8.77 -3.70 -15.80
CA GLU A 107 -8.26 -4.55 -16.87
C GLU A 107 -6.96 -3.99 -17.46
N LYS A 108 -6.08 -4.91 -17.85
CA LYS A 108 -4.87 -4.59 -18.62
C LYS A 108 -5.21 -4.56 -20.12
N GLU A 109 -4.23 -4.22 -20.95
CA GLU A 109 -4.41 -4.06 -22.40
C GLU A 109 -4.89 -5.34 -23.10
N ASP A 110 -4.52 -6.51 -22.56
CA ASP A 110 -4.92 -7.82 -23.06
C ASP A 110 -6.35 -8.24 -22.65
N GLY A 111 -7.09 -7.38 -21.94
CA GLY A 111 -8.41 -7.66 -21.40
C GLY A 111 -8.40 -8.51 -20.13
N GLY A 112 -7.23 -9.01 -19.71
CA GLY A 112 -7.07 -9.80 -18.49
C GLY A 112 -6.78 -8.94 -17.27
N ARG A 113 -6.71 -9.61 -16.11
CA ARG A 113 -6.29 -9.00 -14.85
C ARG A 113 -5.18 -9.84 -14.25
N HIS A 114 -4.00 -9.25 -14.18
CA HIS A 114 -2.83 -9.93 -13.67
C HIS A 114 -1.84 -8.95 -13.04
N SER A 115 -1.04 -9.48 -12.11
CA SER A 115 0.06 -8.78 -11.45
C SER A 115 1.38 -9.37 -11.93
N GLY A 116 2.14 -8.60 -12.70
CA GLY A 116 3.50 -8.94 -13.09
C GLY A 116 4.52 -8.24 -12.19
N TYR A 117 5.52 -8.97 -11.70
CA TYR A 117 6.57 -8.44 -10.82
C TYR A 117 7.90 -9.21 -10.94
N GLY A 118 8.95 -8.69 -10.30
CA GLY A 118 10.31 -9.14 -10.53
C GLY A 118 10.91 -8.52 -11.79
N LYS A 119 11.84 -9.23 -12.43
CA LYS A 119 12.56 -8.74 -13.61
C LYS A 119 11.61 -8.67 -14.83
N LEU A 120 11.72 -7.61 -15.62
CA LEU A 120 11.05 -7.55 -16.92
C LEU A 120 11.82 -8.39 -17.94
N ILE A 121 11.14 -9.36 -18.55
CA ILE A 121 11.66 -10.28 -19.56
C ILE A 121 11.38 -9.71 -20.95
N VAL A 122 12.45 -9.59 -21.75
CA VAL A 122 12.41 -9.10 -23.13
C VAL A 122 12.99 -10.15 -24.07
N ASP A 123 12.42 -10.26 -25.27
CA ASP A 123 12.99 -11.12 -26.30
C ASP A 123 14.16 -10.43 -27.00
N GLU A 124 15.38 -10.71 -26.54
CA GLU A 124 16.62 -10.14 -27.09
C GLU A 124 16.92 -10.63 -28.52
N ASN A 125 16.31 -11.72 -28.98
CA ASN A 125 16.52 -12.23 -30.35
C ASN A 125 15.63 -11.52 -31.37
N ASN A 126 14.61 -10.80 -30.92
CA ASN A 126 13.75 -10.01 -31.76
C ASN A 126 14.36 -8.61 -31.94
N LYS A 127 14.54 -8.15 -33.19
CA LYS A 127 15.08 -6.81 -33.51
C LYS A 127 14.31 -5.64 -32.86
N LYS A 128 13.11 -5.90 -32.32
CA LYS A 128 12.27 -4.93 -31.62
C LYS A 128 12.35 -4.99 -30.08
N ASN A 129 13.11 -5.92 -29.47
CA ASN A 129 13.16 -6.15 -28.02
C ASN A 129 11.76 -6.20 -27.39
N SER A 130 10.86 -7.00 -27.97
CA SER A 130 9.48 -7.09 -27.52
C SER A 130 9.41 -7.62 -26.08
N ILE A 131 8.57 -6.99 -25.26
CA ILE A 131 8.31 -7.42 -23.89
C ILE A 131 7.58 -8.76 -23.94
N ILE A 132 8.11 -9.77 -23.24
CA ILE A 132 7.44 -11.05 -23.02
C ILE A 132 6.51 -10.94 -21.82
N GLY A 133 6.99 -10.32 -20.74
CA GLY A 133 6.25 -10.13 -19.50
C GLY A 133 7.19 -9.93 -18.33
N PHE A 134 6.69 -10.12 -17.12
CA PHE A 134 7.51 -10.13 -15.90
C PHE A 134 7.92 -11.54 -15.51
N GLU A 135 8.99 -11.68 -14.73
CA GLU A 135 9.49 -12.97 -14.25
C GLU A 135 8.39 -13.78 -13.56
N HIS A 136 7.56 -13.11 -12.75
CA HIS A 136 6.43 -13.72 -12.08
C HIS A 136 5.13 -13.03 -12.45
N VAL A 137 4.09 -13.83 -12.69
CA VAL A 137 2.75 -13.36 -13.05
C VAL A 137 1.71 -14.08 -12.21
N ILE A 138 0.84 -13.33 -11.54
CA ILE A 138 -0.35 -13.86 -10.86
C ILE A 138 -1.57 -13.45 -11.68
N ARG A 139 -2.37 -14.42 -12.12
CA ARG A 139 -3.58 -14.18 -12.91
C ARG A 139 -4.82 -14.26 -12.04
N TYR A 140 -5.73 -13.32 -12.23
CA TYR A 140 -7.00 -13.20 -11.52
C TYR A 140 -8.02 -12.52 -12.44
N ASP A 141 -8.23 -13.11 -13.62
CA ASP A 141 -8.96 -12.47 -14.73
C ASP A 141 -10.37 -12.00 -14.35
N ASP A 142 -11.07 -12.78 -13.50
CA ASP A 142 -12.41 -12.44 -12.98
C ASP A 142 -12.42 -11.28 -11.98
N GLY A 143 -11.25 -10.88 -11.46
CA GLY A 143 -11.07 -9.78 -10.50
C GLY A 143 -10.36 -10.20 -9.21
N ILE A 144 -10.13 -9.20 -8.35
CA ILE A 144 -9.49 -9.38 -7.04
C ILE A 144 -10.41 -10.23 -6.15
N THR A 145 -9.92 -11.35 -5.61
CA THR A 145 -10.67 -12.20 -4.68
C THR A 145 -10.39 -11.83 -3.22
N ALA A 146 -11.10 -12.46 -2.29
CA ALA A 146 -10.83 -12.28 -0.87
C ALA A 146 -9.40 -12.72 -0.49
N ASP A 147 -8.78 -13.66 -1.22
CA ASP A 147 -7.41 -14.10 -0.94
C ASP A 147 -6.39 -12.99 -1.16
N GLN A 148 -6.54 -12.17 -2.21
CA GLN A 148 -5.68 -10.98 -2.40
C GLN A 148 -5.87 -9.94 -1.31
N VAL A 149 -7.09 -9.78 -0.79
CA VAL A 149 -7.37 -8.89 0.36
C VAL A 149 -6.68 -9.41 1.62
N ILE A 150 -6.80 -10.72 1.90
CA ILE A 150 -6.14 -11.34 3.05
C ILE A 150 -4.62 -11.28 2.91
N ALA A 151 -4.06 -11.49 1.71
CA ALA A 151 -2.63 -11.34 1.47
C ALA A 151 -2.13 -9.93 1.80
N SER A 152 -2.87 -8.91 1.38
CA SER A 152 -2.57 -7.51 1.69
C SER A 152 -2.64 -7.17 3.19
N ALA A 153 -3.24 -8.02 4.03
CA ALA A 153 -3.47 -7.78 5.46
C ALA A 153 -2.89 -8.87 6.38
N SER A 154 -2.15 -9.84 5.84
CA SER A 154 -1.62 -10.97 6.60
C SER A 154 -0.33 -10.59 7.32
N VAL A 155 -0.47 -10.11 8.55
CA VAL A 155 0.65 -9.67 9.38
C VAL A 155 1.62 -10.84 9.64
N PRO A 156 2.93 -10.69 9.33
CA PRO A 156 3.91 -11.77 9.46
C PRO A 156 3.98 -12.36 10.85
N VAL A 157 4.56 -13.57 10.93
CA VAL A 157 4.77 -14.35 12.15
C VAL A 157 3.44 -14.82 12.75
N ASN A 158 2.52 -13.91 13.03
CA ASN A 158 1.28 -14.21 13.72
C ASN A 158 0.20 -14.84 12.82
N TYR A 159 0.13 -14.51 11.53
CA TYR A 159 -0.79 -15.16 10.59
C TYR A 159 -0.07 -16.11 9.63
N ASP A 160 -0.81 -17.12 9.15
CA ASP A 160 -0.34 -18.00 8.07
C ASP A 160 -0.01 -17.24 6.79
N TYR A 161 0.93 -17.79 6.03
CA TYR A 161 1.21 -17.32 4.69
C TYR A 161 -0.05 -17.44 3.84
N VAL A 162 -0.37 -16.40 3.08
CA VAL A 162 -1.39 -16.55 2.03
C VAL A 162 -0.71 -17.16 0.83
N LYS A 163 -1.25 -18.27 0.35
CA LYS A 163 -0.73 -18.98 -0.80
C LYS A 163 -1.51 -18.59 -2.05
N MET A 164 -0.83 -18.39 -3.16
CA MET A 164 -1.48 -18.19 -4.45
C MET A 164 -0.73 -18.91 -5.56
N ASP A 165 -1.49 -19.35 -6.56
CA ASP A 165 -0.94 -19.84 -7.82
C ASP A 165 -0.34 -18.66 -8.58
N ALA A 166 0.89 -18.84 -9.06
CA ALA A 166 1.59 -17.92 -9.93
C ALA A 166 2.20 -18.67 -11.11
N GLU A 167 2.72 -17.89 -12.05
CA GLU A 167 3.43 -18.35 -13.22
C GLU A 167 4.82 -17.72 -13.24
N ARG A 168 5.88 -18.54 -13.34
CA ARG A 168 7.26 -18.08 -13.51
C ARG A 168 7.73 -18.29 -14.93
N TYR A 169 8.37 -17.29 -15.53
CA TYR A 169 9.01 -17.45 -16.82
C TYR A 169 10.32 -18.25 -16.70
N ASP A 170 10.38 -19.41 -17.36
CA ASP A 170 11.61 -20.20 -17.51
C ASP A 170 12.31 -19.84 -18.82
N SER A 171 13.57 -19.40 -18.71
CA SER A 171 14.38 -18.96 -19.84
C SER A 171 14.88 -20.10 -20.75
N ASN A 172 14.96 -21.33 -20.23
CA ASN A 172 15.34 -22.53 -20.97
C ASN A 172 14.17 -23.04 -21.81
N THR A 173 12.97 -23.11 -21.23
CA THR A 173 11.76 -23.60 -21.93
C THR A 173 11.05 -22.50 -22.71
N LYS A 174 11.38 -21.23 -22.44
CA LYS A 174 10.76 -20.01 -23.00
C LYS A 174 9.26 -19.97 -22.77
N ARG A 175 8.81 -20.42 -21.60
CA ARG A 175 7.39 -20.53 -21.23
C ARG A 175 7.19 -20.15 -19.78
N TYR A 176 5.95 -19.82 -19.47
CA TYR A 176 5.48 -19.66 -18.10
C TYR A 176 5.12 -21.03 -17.52
N GLU A 177 5.70 -21.33 -16.35
CA GLU A 177 5.47 -22.56 -15.60
C GLU A 177 4.78 -22.24 -14.28
N LYS A 178 3.85 -23.10 -13.86
CA LYS A 178 3.09 -22.88 -12.63
C LYS A 178 3.96 -23.05 -11.41
N GLU A 179 3.80 -22.17 -10.44
CA GLU A 179 4.42 -22.24 -9.12
C GLU A 179 3.45 -21.80 -8.01
N GLU A 180 3.68 -22.26 -6.78
CA GLU A 180 2.99 -21.77 -5.59
C GLU A 180 3.87 -20.68 -4.94
N ARG A 181 3.28 -19.53 -4.63
CA ARG A 181 3.96 -18.39 -4.00
C ARG A 181 3.29 -18.01 -2.68
N PHE A 182 4.05 -17.37 -1.81
CA PHE A 182 3.65 -17.06 -0.44
C PHE A 182 3.67 -15.56 -0.19
N PHE A 183 2.62 -15.05 0.45
CA PHE A 183 2.41 -13.61 0.61
C PHE A 183 2.14 -13.22 2.07
N TRP A 184 2.59 -12.01 2.40
CA TRP A 184 2.31 -11.28 3.62
C TRP A 184 1.78 -9.87 3.34
N ASP A 185 1.37 -9.19 4.41
CA ASP A 185 0.94 -7.79 4.41
C ASP A 185 1.88 -6.87 3.61
N GLY A 186 1.32 -6.03 2.75
CA GLY A 186 2.11 -5.06 1.97
C GLY A 186 2.78 -4.00 2.85
N GLY A 187 2.23 -3.71 4.02
CA GLY A 187 2.71 -2.72 4.97
C GLY A 187 4.10 -2.98 5.55
N ILE A 188 4.62 -4.21 5.41
CA ILE A 188 5.99 -4.56 5.79
C ILE A 188 7.01 -3.82 4.93
N LEU A 189 6.74 -3.72 3.63
CA LEU A 189 7.60 -3.01 2.68
C LEU A 189 7.09 -1.60 2.42
N ILE A 190 5.79 -1.46 2.18
CA ILE A 190 5.16 -0.26 1.67
C ILE A 190 3.80 -0.04 2.35
N ASN A 191 3.82 0.57 3.54
CA ASN A 191 2.60 0.92 4.27
C ASN A 191 1.85 2.12 3.67
N THR A 192 2.50 2.89 2.81
CA THR A 192 1.89 4.02 2.09
C THR A 192 2.26 3.92 0.61
N PRO A 193 1.43 3.29 -0.24
CA PRO A 193 1.82 2.86 -1.58
C PRO A 193 1.76 3.95 -2.66
N LEU A 194 2.25 5.16 -2.37
CA LEU A 194 2.24 6.29 -3.32
C LEU A 194 2.90 5.91 -4.65
N MET A 195 4.12 5.38 -4.62
CA MET A 195 4.83 4.98 -5.83
C MET A 195 4.08 3.90 -6.62
N GLN A 196 3.40 2.96 -5.95
CA GLN A 196 2.63 1.92 -6.63
C GLN A 196 1.39 2.50 -7.33
N VAL A 197 0.74 3.49 -6.71
CA VAL A 197 -0.35 4.25 -7.35
C VAL A 197 0.16 4.97 -8.60
N ILE A 198 1.31 5.65 -8.52
CA ILE A 198 1.89 6.36 -9.68
C ILE A 198 2.25 5.38 -10.80
N ILE A 199 2.90 4.27 -10.47
CA ILE A 199 3.26 3.23 -11.44
C ILE A 199 1.99 2.67 -12.08
N ALA A 200 0.99 2.29 -11.29
CA ALA A 200 -0.27 1.74 -11.79
C ALA A 200 -1.06 2.75 -12.64
N GLN A 201 -1.03 4.04 -12.31
CA GLN A 201 -1.61 5.13 -13.09
C GLN A 201 -0.92 5.24 -14.45
N ARG A 202 0.42 5.32 -14.46
CA ARG A 202 1.20 5.40 -15.70
C ARG A 202 1.03 4.15 -16.55
N GLN A 203 1.05 2.96 -15.96
CA GLN A 203 0.79 1.71 -16.64
C GLN A 203 -0.55 1.69 -17.36
N TYR A 204 -1.61 2.11 -16.66
CA TYR A 204 -2.95 2.17 -17.23
C TYR A 204 -3.05 3.15 -18.41
N TRP A 205 -2.56 4.39 -18.25
CA TRP A 205 -2.73 5.42 -19.28
C TRP A 205 -1.76 5.30 -20.45
N TYR A 206 -0.47 5.15 -20.16
CA TYR A 206 0.56 5.18 -21.20
C TYR A 206 0.60 3.86 -21.97
N TYR A 207 0.64 2.72 -21.26
CA TYR A 207 0.67 1.41 -21.90
C TYR A 207 -0.75 0.95 -22.27
N GLY A 208 -1.67 0.90 -21.30
CA GLY A 208 -3.03 0.37 -21.54
C GLY A 208 -3.93 1.21 -22.45
N LYS A 209 -3.86 2.54 -22.37
CA LYS A 209 -4.69 3.45 -23.19
C LYS A 209 -3.90 4.20 -24.27
N GLY A 210 -2.59 3.96 -24.39
CA GLY A 210 -1.76 4.55 -25.44
C GLY A 210 -1.53 6.06 -25.33
N VAL A 211 -1.76 6.69 -24.18
CA VAL A 211 -1.61 8.15 -24.01
C VAL A 211 -0.14 8.54 -24.00
N LYS A 212 0.33 9.17 -25.09
CA LYS A 212 1.74 9.56 -25.26
C LYS A 212 2.13 10.92 -24.65
N GLY A 213 1.14 11.80 -24.50
CA GLY A 213 1.32 13.16 -24.00
C GLY A 213 1.36 13.24 -22.47
N ILE A 214 0.82 14.33 -21.93
CA ILE A 214 0.60 14.52 -20.50
C ILE A 214 -0.51 13.57 -20.04
N LEU A 215 -0.23 12.79 -19.01
CA LEU A 215 -1.22 11.89 -18.42
C LEU A 215 -2.33 12.68 -17.70
N PRO A 216 -3.52 12.07 -17.50
CA PRO A 216 -4.54 12.69 -16.67
C PRO A 216 -4.02 13.04 -15.28
N LYS A 217 -4.31 14.27 -14.85
CA LYS A 217 -3.90 14.80 -13.55
C LYS A 217 -4.30 13.84 -12.44
N LEU A 218 -3.36 13.55 -11.55
CA LEU A 218 -3.58 12.71 -10.38
C LEU A 218 -3.38 13.54 -9.12
N ASP A 219 -4.48 13.96 -8.50
CA ASP A 219 -4.48 14.47 -7.13
C ASP A 219 -4.58 13.29 -6.15
N VAL A 220 -3.77 13.30 -5.09
CA VAL A 220 -3.65 12.19 -4.14
C VAL A 220 -4.05 12.66 -2.75
N VAL A 221 -4.97 11.94 -2.11
CA VAL A 221 -5.23 12.09 -0.67
C VAL A 221 -4.63 10.88 0.03
N GLN A 222 -3.62 11.15 0.86
CA GLN A 222 -2.90 10.16 1.62
C GLN A 222 -3.32 10.24 3.08
N ILE A 223 -3.71 9.11 3.65
CA ILE A 223 -4.13 9.00 5.04
C ILE A 223 -3.06 8.22 5.79
N ASN A 224 -2.34 8.88 6.70
CA ASN A 224 -1.36 8.23 7.56
C ASN A 224 -2.00 7.86 8.90
N LEU A 225 -2.10 6.56 9.17
CA LEU A 225 -2.72 6.02 10.38
C LEU A 225 -1.76 5.92 11.58
N ASN A 226 -0.47 6.15 11.36
CA ASN A 226 0.58 6.06 12.37
C ASN A 226 1.14 7.45 12.67
N PRO A 227 0.85 8.03 13.86
CA PRO A 227 1.20 9.40 14.18
C PRO A 227 2.69 9.70 13.99
N ALA A 228 3.01 10.66 13.13
CA ALA A 228 4.39 11.06 12.89
C ALA A 228 5.01 11.78 14.11
N ARG A 229 4.19 12.51 14.87
CA ARG A 229 4.60 13.33 16.03
C ARG A 229 3.84 12.91 17.28
N VAL A 230 4.49 13.10 18.41
CA VAL A 230 3.90 12.92 19.75
C VAL A 230 4.21 14.16 20.58
N ASN A 231 3.30 14.54 21.48
CA ASN A 231 3.49 15.69 22.35
C ASN A 231 4.49 15.40 23.47
N THR A 232 4.47 14.16 24.00
CA THR A 232 5.35 13.71 25.07
C THR A 232 6.04 12.41 24.66
N VAL A 233 7.35 12.32 24.90
CA VAL A 233 8.11 11.09 24.63
C VAL A 233 7.86 10.08 25.76
N PRO A 234 7.44 8.84 25.46
CA PRO A 234 7.23 7.83 26.49
C PRO A 234 8.55 7.30 27.05
N PHE A 235 8.59 7.03 28.35
CA PHE A 235 9.73 6.43 29.04
C PHE A 235 9.41 5.08 29.67
N ASP A 236 8.15 4.67 29.67
CA ASP A 236 7.74 3.33 30.08
C ASP A 236 7.86 2.33 28.92
N TYR A 237 7.96 1.05 29.26
CA TYR A 237 8.17 -0.01 28.28
C TYR A 237 7.06 -0.14 27.22
N ASP A 238 5.79 0.06 27.62
CA ASP A 238 4.65 -0.09 26.71
C ASP A 238 4.60 1.09 25.72
N GLY A 239 4.73 2.32 26.24
CA GLY A 239 4.80 3.52 25.43
C GLY A 239 5.96 3.52 24.44
N VAL A 240 7.16 3.08 24.86
CA VAL A 240 8.32 2.95 23.95
C VAL A 240 8.03 1.95 22.83
N LYS A 241 7.45 0.78 23.14
CA LYS A 241 7.06 -0.21 22.11
C LYS A 241 6.01 0.34 21.15
N ASN A 242 4.98 1.02 21.67
CA ASN A 242 3.96 1.66 20.84
C ASN A 242 4.60 2.68 19.90
N ARG A 243 5.53 3.50 20.41
CA ARG A 243 6.20 4.52 19.60
C ARG A 243 7.10 3.93 18.52
N VAL A 244 7.80 2.83 18.80
CA VAL A 244 8.55 2.09 17.78
C VAL A 244 7.62 1.64 16.65
N SER A 245 6.48 1.05 16.98
CA SER A 245 5.48 0.65 15.97
C SER A 245 5.01 1.84 15.14
N ASP A 246 4.68 2.97 15.77
CA ASP A 246 4.28 4.19 15.05
C ASP A 246 5.34 4.65 14.05
N ILE A 247 6.62 4.64 14.43
CA ILE A 247 7.73 5.07 13.56
C ILE A 247 7.99 4.06 12.43
N VAL A 248 7.91 2.77 12.73
CA VAL A 248 8.14 1.70 11.74
C VAL A 248 7.10 1.79 10.62
N PHE A 249 5.83 1.96 10.97
CA PHE A 249 4.71 2.02 10.03
C PHE A 249 4.29 3.45 9.62
N ALA A 250 5.02 4.48 10.06
CA ALA A 250 4.76 5.86 9.64
C ALA A 250 4.93 6.03 8.13
N ASP A 251 4.20 7.00 7.58
CA ASP A 251 4.40 7.46 6.21
C ASP A 251 5.86 7.93 5.98
N ARG A 252 6.42 7.55 4.82
CA ARG A 252 7.76 7.94 4.37
C ARG A 252 7.78 8.54 2.96
N THR A 253 6.62 8.81 2.37
CA THR A 253 6.50 9.19 0.96
C THR A 253 6.86 10.64 0.65
N LYS A 254 7.27 11.44 1.65
CA LYS A 254 7.74 12.82 1.40
C LYS A 254 8.96 12.87 0.47
N ASN A 255 9.86 11.89 0.61
CA ASN A 255 10.99 11.75 -0.30
C ASN A 255 10.53 11.30 -1.69
N ASP A 256 9.54 10.39 -1.75
CA ASP A 256 8.96 9.92 -3.01
C ASP A 256 8.33 11.08 -3.78
N GLU A 257 7.56 11.95 -3.13
CA GLU A 257 7.00 13.16 -3.74
C GLU A 257 8.09 14.06 -4.32
N THR A 258 9.16 14.30 -3.57
CA THR A 258 10.30 15.10 -4.06
C THR A 258 10.89 14.48 -5.34
N ILE A 259 11.09 13.16 -5.36
CA ILE A 259 11.58 12.43 -6.53
C ILE A 259 10.59 12.55 -7.70
N LEU A 260 9.29 12.43 -7.45
CA LEU A 260 8.25 12.55 -8.48
C LEU A 260 8.24 13.94 -9.13
N LEU A 261 8.40 15.01 -8.32
CA LEU A 261 8.51 16.39 -8.82
C LEU A 261 9.76 16.59 -9.68
N PHE A 262 10.90 16.01 -9.26
CA PHE A 262 12.10 16.00 -10.11
C PHE A 262 11.86 15.25 -11.41
N LEU A 263 11.27 14.06 -11.37
CA LEU A 263 10.97 13.28 -12.57
C LEU A 263 10.08 14.05 -13.55
N GLN A 264 8.99 14.65 -13.08
CA GLN A 264 8.12 15.49 -13.90
C GLN A 264 8.88 16.67 -14.52
N SER A 265 9.71 17.36 -13.73
CA SER A 265 10.54 18.47 -14.22
C SER A 265 11.57 18.04 -15.26
N PHE A 266 12.19 16.87 -15.08
CA PHE A 266 13.11 16.29 -16.05
C PHE A 266 12.39 15.93 -17.36
N GLN A 267 11.19 15.34 -17.29
CA GLN A 267 10.39 15.03 -18.48
C GLN A 267 10.05 16.30 -19.26
N GLU A 268 9.61 17.35 -18.57
CA GLU A 268 9.29 18.65 -19.18
C GLU A 268 10.53 19.26 -19.86
N MET A 269 11.66 19.28 -19.15
CA MET A 269 12.93 19.79 -19.69
C MET A 269 13.37 18.98 -20.93
N THR A 270 13.31 17.64 -20.88
CA THR A 270 13.68 16.80 -22.01
C THR A 270 12.81 17.08 -23.24
N LYS A 271 11.50 17.26 -23.07
CA LYS A 271 10.61 17.64 -24.18
C LYS A 271 10.93 19.01 -24.75
N LYS A 272 11.22 20.01 -23.89
CA LYS A 272 11.66 21.33 -24.34
C LYS A 272 12.95 21.27 -25.17
N LEU A 273 13.92 20.45 -24.75
CA LEU A 273 15.16 20.24 -25.50
C LEU A 273 14.93 19.52 -26.84
N ILE A 274 14.02 18.53 -26.88
CA ILE A 274 13.62 17.85 -28.12
C ILE A 274 12.99 18.87 -29.09
N ASN A 275 12.03 19.67 -28.64
CA ASN A 275 11.37 20.68 -29.46
C ASN A 275 12.38 21.72 -29.99
N MET A 276 13.25 22.23 -29.12
CA MET A 276 14.32 23.14 -29.51
C MET A 276 15.24 22.52 -30.58
N SER A 277 15.58 21.24 -30.45
CA SER A 277 16.42 20.55 -31.44
C SER A 277 15.72 20.48 -32.81
N ILE A 278 14.42 20.21 -32.82
CA ILE A 278 13.60 20.20 -34.05
C ILE A 278 13.58 21.60 -34.67
N GLU A 279 13.36 22.65 -33.87
CA GLU A 279 13.37 24.05 -34.31
C GLU A 279 14.72 24.47 -34.92
N GLN A 280 15.83 23.93 -34.42
CA GLN A 280 17.18 24.15 -34.96
C GLN A 280 17.50 23.29 -36.19
N GLY A 281 16.52 22.58 -36.75
CA GLY A 281 16.66 21.83 -38.01
C GLY A 281 17.19 20.40 -37.84
N ILE A 282 17.26 19.85 -36.63
CA ILE A 282 17.57 18.43 -36.44
C ILE A 282 16.41 17.60 -36.97
N LYS A 283 16.73 16.63 -37.85
CA LYS A 283 15.74 15.74 -38.45
C LYS A 283 15.09 14.85 -37.39
N GLN A 284 13.76 14.70 -37.47
CA GLN A 284 12.97 13.85 -36.57
C GLN A 284 13.51 12.41 -36.48
N GLU A 285 13.98 11.84 -37.60
CA GLU A 285 14.57 10.49 -37.65
C GLU A 285 15.77 10.31 -36.71
N VAL A 286 16.57 11.37 -36.51
CA VAL A 286 17.73 11.34 -35.61
C VAL A 286 17.27 11.29 -34.15
N ILE A 287 16.22 12.05 -33.83
CA ILE A 287 15.62 12.09 -32.50
C ILE A 287 14.95 10.75 -32.20
N ASP A 288 14.18 10.20 -33.14
CA ASP A 288 13.51 8.92 -32.96
C ASP A 288 14.52 7.79 -32.76
N LYS A 289 15.62 7.78 -33.53
CA LYS A 289 16.70 6.81 -33.33
C LYS A 289 17.32 6.89 -31.93
N MET A 290 17.45 8.10 -31.36
CA MET A 290 17.93 8.29 -29.99
C MET A 290 16.92 7.79 -28.96
N LEU A 291 15.64 8.17 -29.11
CA LEU A 291 14.57 7.80 -28.19
C LEU A 291 14.27 6.31 -28.20
N ASP A 292 14.35 5.66 -29.36
CA ASP A 292 14.13 4.23 -29.51
C ASP A 292 15.37 3.37 -29.21
N ALA A 293 16.47 3.99 -28.77
CA ALA A 293 17.62 3.25 -28.27
C ALA A 293 17.27 2.52 -26.95
N PRO A 294 17.76 1.28 -26.78
CA PRO A 294 17.48 0.47 -25.59
C PRO A 294 18.15 1.08 -24.35
N LEU A 295 17.52 0.87 -23.20
CA LEU A 295 18.05 1.30 -21.92
C LEU A 295 19.17 0.35 -21.45
N PRO A 296 20.42 0.83 -21.28
CA PRO A 296 21.53 -0.03 -20.87
C PRO A 296 21.32 -0.70 -19.50
N MET A 297 20.55 -0.04 -18.63
CA MET A 297 20.28 -0.50 -17.26
C MET A 297 18.90 -1.15 -17.11
N GLN A 298 18.26 -1.57 -18.21
CA GLN A 298 16.90 -2.12 -18.18
C GLN A 298 16.75 -3.23 -17.12
N HIS A 299 17.73 -4.13 -17.04
CA HIS A 299 17.76 -5.25 -16.10
C HIS A 299 17.82 -4.85 -14.61
N ARG A 300 18.12 -3.58 -14.29
CA ARG A 300 18.15 -3.07 -12.91
C ARG A 300 16.78 -2.55 -12.46
N PHE A 301 15.86 -2.31 -13.38
CA PHE A 301 14.51 -1.91 -13.03
C PHE A 301 13.71 -3.14 -12.61
N VAL A 302 12.85 -2.94 -11.61
CA VAL A 302 11.97 -3.98 -11.12
C VAL A 302 10.54 -3.45 -11.11
N GLY A 303 9.59 -4.23 -11.62
CA GLY A 303 8.19 -3.80 -11.75
C GLY A 303 7.93 -2.70 -12.79
N ALA A 304 8.91 -2.35 -13.62
CA ALA A 304 8.77 -1.32 -14.66
C ALA A 304 8.76 -1.94 -16.08
N MET A 305 7.84 -1.48 -16.92
CA MET A 305 7.72 -1.91 -18.33
C MET A 305 8.59 -1.10 -19.31
N ALA A 306 9.57 -0.35 -18.82
CA ALA A 306 10.39 0.53 -19.67
C ALA A 306 11.54 -0.24 -20.33
N THR A 307 11.68 -0.11 -21.65
CA THR A 307 12.75 -0.78 -22.43
C THR A 307 13.63 0.19 -23.22
N LYS A 308 13.13 1.40 -23.48
CA LYS A 308 13.81 2.44 -24.28
C LYS A 308 13.71 3.83 -23.66
N TYR A 309 14.56 4.77 -24.09
CA TYR A 309 14.52 6.15 -23.59
C TYR A 309 13.18 6.84 -23.83
N ARG A 310 12.51 6.53 -24.94
CA ARG A 310 11.17 7.02 -25.28
C ARG A 310 10.18 6.81 -24.15
N ASP A 311 10.25 5.68 -23.44
CA ASP A 311 9.33 5.39 -22.34
C ASP A 311 9.48 6.40 -21.19
N PHE A 312 10.67 6.96 -20.97
CA PHE A 312 10.85 8.00 -19.96
C PHE A 312 10.36 9.38 -20.40
N VAL A 313 10.19 9.62 -21.69
CA VAL A 313 9.78 10.92 -22.24
C VAL A 313 8.27 10.96 -22.51
N GLU A 314 7.70 9.88 -23.03
CA GLU A 314 6.27 9.74 -23.28
C GLU A 314 5.50 9.34 -22.01
N GLY A 315 4.21 9.65 -21.98
CA GLY A 315 3.37 9.41 -20.79
C GLY A 315 3.85 10.26 -19.61
N GLU A 316 3.89 11.58 -19.82
CA GLU A 316 4.39 12.54 -18.85
C GLU A 316 3.52 12.57 -17.60
N LEU A 317 4.16 12.41 -16.45
CA LEU A 317 3.48 12.44 -15.17
C LEU A 317 2.83 13.81 -14.96
N ASN A 318 1.61 13.80 -14.47
CA ASN A 318 0.86 15.01 -14.12
C ASN A 318 0.42 14.87 -12.67
N ILE A 319 1.41 14.94 -11.77
CA ILE A 319 1.13 14.83 -10.34
C ILE A 319 0.56 16.16 -9.88
N GLY A 320 -0.66 16.08 -9.38
CA GLY A 320 -1.34 17.20 -8.80
C GLY A 320 -0.90 17.44 -7.36
N GLU A 321 -1.85 17.80 -6.53
CA GLU A 321 -1.60 17.99 -5.11
C GLU A 321 -1.58 16.64 -4.38
N ILE A 322 -0.63 16.49 -3.46
CA ILE A 322 -0.60 15.39 -2.50
C ILE A 322 -1.03 15.93 -1.13
N ILE A 323 -2.30 15.71 -0.81
CA ILE A 323 -2.91 16.04 0.47
C ILE A 323 -2.56 14.94 1.48
N ARG A 324 -1.96 15.30 2.62
CA ARG A 324 -1.67 14.36 3.71
C ARG A 324 -2.55 14.65 4.91
N ILE A 325 -3.37 13.67 5.27
CA ILE A 325 -4.15 13.66 6.50
C ILE A 325 -3.39 12.78 7.49
N GLU A 326 -2.93 13.41 8.56
CA GLU A 326 -2.12 12.77 9.60
C GLU A 326 -3.02 12.48 10.80
N ARG A 327 -3.06 11.22 11.24
CA ARG A 327 -3.76 10.87 12.47
C ARG A 327 -3.07 11.53 13.66
N GLU A 328 -3.84 12.20 14.52
CA GLU A 328 -3.32 12.72 15.78
C GLU A 328 -2.86 11.60 16.72
N HIS A 329 -1.84 11.88 17.54
CA HIS A 329 -1.42 10.94 18.57
C HIS A 329 -2.52 10.75 19.61
N ASP A 330 -2.82 9.49 19.89
CA ASP A 330 -3.79 9.09 20.89
C ASP A 330 -3.06 8.81 22.20
N ASP A 331 -3.21 9.70 23.19
CA ASP A 331 -2.53 9.61 24.49
C ASP A 331 -2.87 8.34 25.27
N TYR A 332 -3.97 7.65 24.91
CA TYR A 332 -4.36 6.36 25.51
C TYR A 332 -3.85 5.15 24.72
N ALA A 333 -3.02 5.35 23.69
CA ALA A 333 -2.52 4.27 22.86
C ALA A 333 -1.55 3.35 23.61
N VAL A 334 -1.72 2.05 23.42
CA VAL A 334 -0.89 0.99 24.01
C VAL A 334 -0.12 0.24 22.94
N SER A 335 0.95 -0.47 23.30
CA SER A 335 1.81 -1.17 22.33
C SER A 335 1.05 -2.17 21.44
N ASN A 336 0.08 -2.90 21.99
CA ASN A 336 -0.73 -3.88 21.29
C ASN A 336 -2.08 -3.31 20.80
N LYS A 337 -2.15 -2.00 20.51
CA LYS A 337 -3.40 -1.31 20.11
C LYS A 337 -4.10 -1.93 18.90
N VAL A 338 -3.36 -2.59 18.00
CA VAL A 338 -3.92 -3.28 16.82
C VAL A 338 -4.85 -4.45 17.20
N PHE A 339 -4.76 -4.93 18.43
CA PHE A 339 -5.64 -5.97 18.97
C PHE A 339 -6.80 -5.42 19.80
N ASP A 340 -6.98 -4.10 19.95
CA ASP A 340 -8.13 -3.55 20.69
C ASP A 340 -9.37 -3.43 19.80
N PHE A 341 -10.17 -4.49 19.77
CA PHE A 341 -11.45 -4.55 19.03
C PHE A 341 -12.66 -4.14 19.86
N THR A 342 -12.46 -3.43 20.97
CA THR A 342 -13.60 -2.94 21.75
C THR A 342 -14.44 -1.92 20.96
N SER A 343 -15.75 -1.98 21.13
CA SER A 343 -16.68 -1.08 20.45
C SER A 343 -16.38 0.40 20.71
N ASN A 344 -15.89 0.73 21.91
CA ASN A 344 -15.53 2.11 22.27
C ASN A 344 -14.30 2.59 21.51
N THR A 345 -13.26 1.76 21.41
CA THR A 345 -12.07 2.09 20.61
C THR A 345 -12.44 2.26 19.14
N ILE A 346 -13.19 1.33 18.56
CA ILE A 346 -13.60 1.41 17.15
C ILE A 346 -14.40 2.70 16.87
N LYS A 347 -15.42 3.01 17.70
CA LYS A 347 -16.23 4.23 17.55
C LYS A 347 -15.38 5.50 17.64
N ARG A 348 -14.44 5.54 18.59
CA ARG A 348 -13.55 6.69 18.75
C ARG A 348 -12.57 6.82 17.59
N LEU A 349 -11.99 5.71 17.10
CA LEU A 349 -11.11 5.75 15.92
C LEU A 349 -11.83 6.30 14.68
N ILE A 350 -13.09 5.89 14.48
CA ILE A 350 -13.92 6.42 13.41
C ILE A 350 -14.16 7.93 13.60
N GLN A 351 -14.55 8.36 14.81
CA GLN A 351 -14.80 9.77 15.10
C GLN A 351 -13.53 10.62 14.92
N ASN A 352 -12.40 10.18 15.47
CA ASN A 352 -11.11 10.86 15.34
C ASN A 352 -10.71 10.99 13.86
N GLY A 353 -10.95 9.98 13.03
CA GLY A 353 -10.69 10.08 11.59
C GLY A 353 -11.54 11.15 10.89
N TYR A 354 -12.80 11.34 11.30
CA TYR A 354 -13.61 12.46 10.83
C TYR A 354 -13.06 13.80 11.32
N ASP A 355 -12.66 13.88 12.59
CA ASP A 355 -12.13 15.10 13.20
C ASP A 355 -10.79 15.51 12.55
N ASP A 356 -9.86 14.57 12.35
CA ASP A 356 -8.57 14.76 11.67
C ASP A 356 -8.77 15.36 10.26
N MET A 357 -9.72 14.80 9.50
CA MET A 357 -10.07 15.32 8.17
C MET A 357 -10.70 16.71 8.26
N PHE A 358 -11.60 16.92 9.22
CA PHE A 358 -12.30 18.19 9.38
C PHE A 358 -11.35 19.32 9.80
N ASP A 359 -10.40 19.05 10.67
CA ASP A 359 -9.39 20.02 11.10
C ASP A 359 -8.40 20.36 9.98
N TYR A 360 -8.05 19.38 9.14
CA TYR A 360 -7.34 19.66 7.89
C TYR A 360 -8.13 20.62 6.99
N LEU A 361 -9.42 20.33 6.77
CA LEU A 361 -10.30 21.15 5.92
C LEU A 361 -10.44 22.59 6.45
N LYS A 362 -10.61 22.78 7.77
CA LYS A 362 -10.64 24.11 8.43
C LYS A 362 -9.37 24.90 8.21
N THR A 363 -8.22 24.23 8.30
CA THR A 363 -6.91 24.87 8.13
C THR A 363 -6.70 25.29 6.68
N ARG A 364 -7.21 24.49 5.73
CA ARG A 364 -7.02 24.68 4.30
C ARG A 364 -8.00 25.66 3.66
N PHE A 365 -9.27 25.56 4.01
CA PHE A 365 -10.35 26.30 3.36
C PHE A 365 -10.96 27.34 4.28
N SER A 366 -11.45 28.44 3.70
CA SER A 366 -12.13 29.46 4.49
C SER A 366 -13.41 28.88 5.12
N SER A 367 -13.77 29.39 6.30
CA SER A 367 -15.02 29.01 6.97
C SER A 367 -16.26 29.24 6.09
N GLU A 368 -16.20 30.20 5.16
CA GLU A 368 -17.26 30.47 4.18
C GLU A 368 -17.41 29.36 3.15
N TYR A 369 -16.29 28.81 2.64
CA TYR A 369 -16.30 27.66 1.73
C TYR A 369 -16.86 26.40 2.43
N LEU A 370 -16.43 26.15 3.67
CA LEU A 370 -16.87 24.99 4.44
C LEU A 370 -18.36 25.05 4.81
N LYS A 371 -18.91 26.26 5.06
CA LYS A 371 -20.35 26.47 5.20
C LYS A 371 -21.10 26.18 3.90
N LYS A 372 -20.56 26.62 2.75
CA LYS A 372 -21.19 26.42 1.44
C LYS A 372 -21.34 24.94 1.06
N ILE A 373 -20.39 24.09 1.46
CA ILE A 373 -20.45 22.63 1.21
C ILE A 373 -21.16 21.85 2.34
N GLY A 374 -21.80 22.55 3.29
CA GLY A 374 -22.56 21.93 4.38
C GLY A 374 -21.73 21.27 5.46
N MET A 375 -20.43 21.55 5.54
CA MET A 375 -19.52 20.95 6.53
C MET A 375 -19.40 21.77 7.83
N LEU A 376 -19.83 23.03 7.84
CA LEU A 376 -19.99 23.83 9.06
C LEU A 376 -21.46 24.23 9.21
N THR A 377 -22.09 23.84 10.31
CA THR A 377 -23.42 24.36 10.67
C THR A 377 -23.32 25.84 11.03
N THR A 378 -24.25 26.63 10.52
CA THR A 378 -24.50 28.01 10.98
C THR A 378 -24.90 27.93 12.46
N ILE A 379 -24.10 28.54 13.33
CA ILE A 379 -24.51 28.81 14.73
C ILE A 379 -25.58 29.89 14.70
#